data_AF-A0A372ZN77-F1
#
_entry.id   AF-A0A372ZN77-F1
#
_cell.length_a   1.000
_cell.length_b   1.000
_cell.length_c   1.000
_cell.angle_alpha   90.00
_cell.angle_beta   90.00
_cell.angle_gamma   90.00
#
_symmetry.space_group_name_H-M   'P 1'
#
loop_
_entity.id
_entity.type
_entity.pdbx_description
1 polymer ?
#
loop_
_entity_poly.entity_id
_entity_poly.type
_entity_poly.pdbx_seq_one_letter_code
_entity_poly.pdbx_strand_id
1 'polypeptide(L)'
;MADHYPYRIATRSGDLTVIWRPGEGDAPDELLVDDLGGLLVFRDIETLRDHCDRNGRQLVWEGEGTLDLAAVRRWVEHPEPGPDPGPVPAGLLLEAWNFFEDLAHSVTAGPPLPTQGPVHDSAYEKVFGGDTLEPAADEEALTDEETAVVRELLRAGLDLWEEAVRRSGAG
;
A
#
# COMPACT_ATOMS: atom_id res chain seq x y z
N MET A 1 13.39 -20.61 -3.13
CA MET A 1 13.10 -19.55 -4.11
C MET A 1 12.06 -18.69 -3.46
N ALA A 2 12.27 -17.38 -3.42
CA ALA A 2 11.26 -16.47 -2.91
C ALA A 2 10.16 -16.33 -3.95
N ASP A 3 8.91 -16.46 -3.52
CA ASP A 3 7.75 -16.35 -4.39
C ASP A 3 7.53 -14.87 -4.78
N HIS A 4 7.13 -14.65 -6.03
CA HIS A 4 6.87 -13.32 -6.60
C HIS A 4 5.38 -13.16 -6.89
N TYR A 5 4.70 -12.30 -6.13
CA TYR A 5 3.26 -12.11 -6.22
C TYR A 5 2.96 -10.80 -6.97
N PRO A 6 2.35 -10.86 -8.16
CA PRO A 6 1.89 -9.66 -8.84
C PRO A 6 0.70 -9.07 -8.06
N TYR A 7 0.80 -7.79 -7.70
CA TYR A 7 -0.24 -7.09 -6.94
C TYR A 7 -0.70 -5.83 -7.69
N ARG A 8 -2.01 -5.71 -7.88
CA ARG A 8 -2.62 -4.64 -8.67
C ARG A 8 -2.90 -3.42 -7.79
N ILE A 9 -2.43 -2.27 -8.25
CA ILE A 9 -2.63 -0.97 -7.64
C ILE A 9 -3.52 -0.15 -8.57
N ALA A 10 -4.76 0.12 -8.14
CA ALA A 10 -5.64 1.02 -8.87
C ALA A 10 -5.33 2.48 -8.51
N THR A 11 -5.13 3.31 -9.53
CA THR A 11 -4.82 4.74 -9.37
C THR A 11 -5.72 5.61 -10.24
N ARG A 12 -5.71 6.93 -10.01
CA ARG A 12 -6.42 7.89 -10.87
C ARG A 12 -5.96 7.86 -12.34
N SER A 13 -4.73 7.43 -12.60
CA SER A 13 -4.11 7.44 -13.93
C SER A 13 -4.25 6.09 -14.66
N GLY A 14 -4.93 5.13 -14.05
CA GLY A 14 -5.01 3.75 -14.50
C GLY A 14 -4.29 2.79 -13.56
N ASP A 15 -4.38 1.51 -13.87
CA ASP A 15 -3.89 0.47 -12.99
C ASP A 15 -2.44 0.15 -13.27
N LEU A 16 -1.71 -0.14 -12.20
CA LEU A 16 -0.32 -0.51 -12.20
C LEU A 16 -0.18 -1.83 -11.46
N THR A 17 0.79 -2.64 -11.85
CA THR A 17 1.12 -3.89 -11.17
C THR A 17 2.53 -3.78 -10.63
N VAL A 18 2.70 -4.10 -9.36
CA VAL A 18 4.00 -4.27 -8.70
C VAL A 18 4.22 -5.76 -8.41
N ILE A 19 5.44 -6.12 -8.08
CA ILE A 19 5.77 -7.49 -7.64
C ILE A 19 6.11 -7.43 -6.17
N TRP A 20 5.31 -8.09 -5.34
CA TRP A 20 5.52 -8.23 -3.90
C TRP A 20 6.24 -9.55 -3.63
N ARG A 21 7.16 -9.52 -2.67
CA ARG A 21 7.94 -10.67 -2.22
C ARG A 21 7.81 -10.77 -0.69
N PRO A 22 7.33 -11.90 -0.16
CA PRO A 22 7.31 -12.11 1.27
C PRO A 22 8.72 -12.07 1.86
N GLY A 23 8.83 -11.53 3.06
CA GLY A 23 10.04 -11.62 3.87
C GLY A 23 10.34 -13.06 4.28
N GLU A 24 11.62 -13.36 4.53
CA GLU A 24 12.02 -14.64 5.11
C GLU A 24 11.96 -14.58 6.64
N GLY A 25 11.13 -15.42 7.26
CA GLY A 25 11.01 -15.48 8.73
C GLY A 25 10.30 -14.24 9.29
N ASP A 26 11.02 -13.45 10.09
CA ASP A 26 10.53 -12.20 10.69
C ASP A 26 10.94 -10.95 9.89
N ALA A 27 11.54 -11.13 8.71
CA ALA A 27 11.86 -10.01 7.82
C ALA A 27 10.58 -9.38 7.25
N PRO A 28 10.56 -8.05 7.03
CA PRO A 28 9.43 -7.41 6.37
C PRO A 28 9.26 -7.91 4.94
N ASP A 29 8.04 -7.79 4.44
CA ASP A 29 7.78 -8.01 3.02
C ASP A 29 8.37 -6.86 2.20
N GLU A 30 8.69 -7.13 0.94
CA GLU A 30 9.38 -6.18 0.08
C GLU A 30 8.77 -6.14 -1.32
N LEU A 31 8.75 -4.96 -1.91
CA LEU A 31 8.45 -4.75 -3.32
C LEU A 31 9.72 -4.91 -4.15
N LEU A 32 9.59 -5.50 -5.33
CA LEU A 32 10.71 -5.69 -6.23
C LEU A 32 11.18 -4.34 -6.81
N VAL A 33 12.49 -4.10 -6.69
CA VAL A 33 13.17 -2.93 -7.22
C VAL A 33 14.23 -3.31 -8.25
N ASP A 34 14.64 -2.35 -9.08
CA ASP A 34 15.79 -2.49 -9.99
C ASP A 34 17.13 -2.38 -9.25
N ASP A 35 18.24 -2.52 -9.99
CA ASP A 35 19.60 -2.47 -9.44
C ASP A 35 19.98 -1.10 -8.82
N LEU A 36 19.19 -0.05 -9.10
CA LEU A 36 19.37 1.29 -8.54
C LEU A 36 18.43 1.53 -7.34
N GLY A 37 17.58 0.56 -6.98
CA GLY A 37 16.57 0.68 -5.93
C GLY A 37 15.31 1.44 -6.37
N GLY A 38 15.09 1.56 -7.69
CA GLY A 38 13.86 2.09 -8.26
C GLY A 38 12.77 1.03 -8.31
N LEU A 39 11.54 1.39 -7.94
CA LEU A 39 10.41 0.47 -7.95
C LEU A 39 10.14 -0.05 -9.36
N LEU A 40 9.97 -1.38 -9.51
CA LEU A 40 9.52 -1.98 -10.76
C LEU A 40 7.99 -1.94 -10.85
N VAL A 41 7.49 -1.25 -11.88
CA VAL A 41 6.06 -1.03 -12.09
C VAL A 41 5.69 -1.39 -13.51
N PHE A 42 4.60 -2.15 -13.66
CA PHE A 42 4.14 -2.67 -14.94
C PHE A 42 2.72 -2.19 -15.23
N ARG A 43 2.45 -1.79 -16.47
CA ARG A 43 1.09 -1.37 -16.91
C ARG A 43 0.25 -2.53 -17.43
N ASP A 44 0.91 -3.59 -17.84
CA ASP A 44 0.28 -4.76 -18.43
C ASP A 44 0.97 -6.04 -17.95
N ILE A 45 0.18 -7.11 -17.89
CA ILE A 45 0.61 -8.42 -17.39
C ILE A 45 1.64 -9.06 -18.34
N GLU A 46 1.58 -8.76 -19.64
CA GLU A 46 2.51 -9.33 -20.63
C GLU A 46 3.94 -8.84 -20.38
N THR A 47 4.13 -7.53 -20.21
CA THR A 47 5.42 -6.93 -19.87
C THR A 47 5.97 -7.45 -18.54
N LEU A 48 5.11 -7.62 -17.54
CA LEU A 48 5.48 -8.22 -16.25
C LEU A 48 5.95 -9.67 -16.42
N ARG A 49 5.25 -10.49 -17.22
CA ARG A 49 5.65 -11.88 -17.50
C ARG A 49 6.97 -11.94 -18.25
N ASP A 50 7.11 -11.15 -19.32
CA ASP A 50 8.34 -11.07 -20.10
C ASP A 50 9.52 -10.62 -19.24
N HIS A 51 9.30 -9.70 -18.30
CA HIS A 51 10.32 -9.29 -17.34
C HIS A 51 10.72 -10.45 -16.41
N CYS A 52 9.74 -11.15 -15.82
CA CYS A 52 10.01 -12.28 -14.93
C CYS A 52 10.73 -13.43 -15.65
N ASP A 53 10.29 -13.80 -16.86
CA ASP A 53 10.90 -14.86 -17.67
C ASP A 53 12.36 -14.54 -18.03
N ARG A 54 12.63 -13.29 -18.45
CA ARG A 54 14.00 -12.83 -18.74
C ARG A 54 14.93 -12.88 -17.52
N ASN A 55 14.37 -12.74 -16.32
CA ASN A 55 15.13 -12.72 -15.07
C ASN A 55 15.06 -14.05 -14.30
N GLY A 56 14.47 -15.10 -14.88
CA GLY A 56 14.33 -16.42 -14.24
C GLY A 56 13.48 -16.40 -12.97
N ARG A 57 12.50 -15.50 -12.87
CA ARG A 57 11.60 -15.35 -11.74
C ARG A 57 10.26 -16.01 -12.05
N GLN A 58 9.71 -16.76 -11.09
CA GLN A 58 8.41 -17.40 -11.24
C GLN A 58 7.35 -16.61 -10.50
N LEU A 59 6.29 -16.23 -11.22
CA LEU A 59 5.14 -15.53 -10.63
C LEU A 59 4.16 -16.51 -10.01
N VAL A 60 3.69 -16.18 -8.81
CA VAL A 60 2.63 -16.89 -8.12
C VAL A 60 1.36 -16.04 -8.16
N TRP A 61 0.36 -16.52 -8.88
CA TRP A 61 -0.91 -15.84 -9.08
C TRP A 61 -1.92 -16.30 -8.01
N GLU A 62 -1.70 -15.87 -6.78
CA GLU A 62 -2.62 -16.12 -5.66
C GLU A 62 -3.02 -14.79 -5.03
N GLY A 63 -4.30 -14.66 -4.68
CA GLY A 63 -4.84 -13.42 -4.07
C GLY A 63 -4.86 -12.23 -5.04
N GLU A 64 -5.74 -12.26 -6.04
CA GLU A 64 -5.97 -11.17 -7.01
C GLU A 64 -6.65 -9.91 -6.39
N GLY A 65 -6.19 -9.49 -5.21
CA GLY A 65 -6.58 -8.24 -4.58
C GLY A 65 -6.19 -7.04 -5.43
N THR A 66 -6.92 -5.94 -5.27
CA THR A 66 -6.58 -4.66 -5.88
C THR A 66 -6.57 -3.60 -4.79
N LEU A 67 -5.42 -2.97 -4.58
CA LEU A 67 -5.31 -1.82 -3.69
C LEU A 67 -5.77 -0.56 -4.44
N ASP A 68 -6.92 -0.02 -4.07
CA ASP A 68 -7.46 1.22 -4.64
C ASP A 68 -6.90 2.46 -3.92
N LEU A 69 -5.78 2.98 -4.43
CA LEU A 69 -5.16 4.20 -3.91
C LEU A 69 -6.00 5.46 -4.20
N ALA A 70 -6.93 5.42 -5.15
CA ALA A 70 -7.84 6.54 -5.38
C ALA A 70 -8.89 6.63 -4.26
N ALA A 71 -9.38 5.50 -3.77
CA ALA A 71 -10.25 5.43 -2.60
C ALA A 71 -9.50 5.81 -1.31
N VAL A 72 -8.27 5.31 -1.11
CA VAL A 72 -7.41 5.72 0.03
C VAL A 72 -7.19 7.22 0.05
N ARG A 73 -6.84 7.82 -1.09
CA ARG A 73 -6.64 9.28 -1.20
C ARG A 73 -7.89 10.07 -0.83
N ARG A 74 -9.06 9.61 -1.28
CA ARG A 74 -10.34 10.26 -0.95
C ARG A 74 -10.57 10.26 0.55
N TRP A 75 -10.30 9.15 1.23
CA TRP A 75 -10.41 9.07 2.69
C TRP A 75 -9.41 9.99 3.39
N VAL A 76 -8.16 10.05 2.92
CA VAL A 76 -7.16 10.97 3.45
C VAL A 76 -7.59 12.43 3.32
N GLU A 77 -8.20 12.81 2.20
CA GLU A 77 -8.75 14.16 1.95
C GLU A 77 -9.98 14.43 2.82
N HIS A 78 -10.91 13.48 2.87
CA HIS A 78 -12.21 13.56 3.53
C HIS A 78 -12.51 12.24 4.27
N PRO A 79 -12.09 12.12 5.55
CA PRO A 79 -12.24 10.87 6.32
C PRO A 79 -13.67 10.66 6.84
N GLU A 80 -14.47 11.72 6.88
CA GLU A 80 -15.86 11.64 7.29
C GLU A 80 -16.70 10.93 6.21
N PRO A 81 -17.67 10.08 6.60
CA PRO A 81 -18.56 9.43 5.64
C PRO A 81 -19.39 10.47 4.89
N GLY A 82 -19.02 10.72 3.63
CA GLY A 82 -19.79 11.52 2.70
C GLY A 82 -21.02 10.76 2.16
N PRO A 83 -21.98 11.46 1.53
CA PRO A 83 -23.16 10.82 0.94
C PRO A 83 -22.83 9.93 -0.28
N ASP A 84 -21.70 10.16 -0.95
CA ASP A 84 -21.22 9.38 -2.10
C ASP A 84 -19.74 9.70 -2.36
N PRO A 85 -18.86 8.69 -2.54
CA PRO A 85 -19.09 7.25 -2.33
C PRO A 85 -19.07 6.90 -0.85
N GLY A 86 -19.72 5.79 -0.50
CA GLY A 86 -19.88 5.31 0.87
C GLY A 86 -18.56 5.10 1.64
N PRO A 87 -18.63 4.66 2.91
CA PRO A 87 -17.46 4.56 3.78
C PRO A 87 -16.38 3.68 3.15
N VAL A 88 -15.13 4.12 3.27
CA VAL A 88 -13.96 3.31 2.89
C VAL A 88 -13.81 2.19 3.92
N PRO A 89 -13.67 0.92 3.51
CA PRO A 89 -13.54 -0.18 4.46
C PRO A 89 -12.20 -0.15 5.19
N ALA A 90 -12.19 -0.54 6.47
CA ALA A 90 -10.97 -0.58 7.29
C ALA A 90 -9.89 -1.48 6.68
N GLY A 91 -10.29 -2.61 6.10
CA GLY A 91 -9.38 -3.50 5.37
C GLY A 91 -8.61 -2.80 4.24
N LEU A 92 -9.21 -1.84 3.52
CA LEU A 92 -8.51 -1.10 2.48
C LEU A 92 -7.45 -0.15 3.08
N LEU A 93 -7.74 0.49 4.21
CA LEU A 93 -6.77 1.34 4.89
C LEU A 93 -5.62 0.52 5.47
N LEU A 94 -5.91 -0.67 6.00
CA LEU A 94 -4.91 -1.63 6.47
C LEU A 94 -3.99 -2.08 5.34
N GLU A 95 -4.57 -2.51 4.22
CA GLU A 95 -3.82 -2.92 3.04
C GLU A 95 -2.93 -1.77 2.54
N ALA A 96 -3.46 -0.54 2.51
CA ALA A 96 -2.69 0.64 2.13
C ALA A 96 -1.53 0.93 3.10
N TRP A 97 -1.78 0.83 4.40
CA TRP A 97 -0.76 1.04 5.43
C TRP A 97 0.40 0.06 5.25
N ASN A 98 0.10 -1.25 5.23
CA ASN A 98 1.10 -2.31 5.07
C ASN A 98 1.88 -2.12 3.76
N PHE A 99 1.18 -1.84 2.66
CA PHE A 99 1.81 -1.58 1.37
C PHE A 99 2.79 -0.40 1.41
N PHE A 100 2.44 0.69 2.09
CA PHE A 100 3.33 1.85 2.19
C PHE A 100 4.56 1.60 3.07
N GLU A 101 4.41 0.82 4.14
CA GLU A 101 5.56 0.38 4.94
C GLU A 101 6.52 -0.44 4.10
N ASP A 102 6.03 -1.46 3.38
CA ASP A 102 6.87 -2.30 2.53
C ASP A 102 7.51 -1.50 1.39
N LEU A 103 6.77 -0.56 0.80
CA LEU A 103 7.31 0.36 -0.19
C LEU A 103 8.47 1.17 0.40
N ALA A 104 8.30 1.74 1.60
CA ALA A 104 9.33 2.53 2.27
C ALA A 104 10.57 1.70 2.65
N HIS A 105 10.40 0.43 2.98
CA HIS A 105 11.52 -0.49 3.20
C HIS A 105 12.25 -0.85 1.90
N SER A 106 11.54 -0.90 0.77
CA SER A 106 12.06 -1.41 -0.50
C SER A 106 12.81 -0.37 -1.32
N VAL A 107 12.30 0.87 -1.40
CA VAL A 107 12.87 1.91 -2.27
C VAL A 107 14.01 2.66 -1.59
N THR A 108 15.03 3.03 -2.37
CA THR A 108 16.23 3.73 -1.84
C THR A 108 16.06 5.24 -1.74
N ALA A 109 14.99 5.79 -2.32
CA ALA A 109 14.79 7.23 -2.39
C ALA A 109 13.31 7.63 -2.39
N GLY A 110 12.97 8.64 -1.61
CA GLY A 110 11.61 9.17 -1.46
C GLY A 110 11.45 9.90 -0.12
N PRO A 111 10.31 10.57 0.10
CA PRO A 111 10.00 11.07 1.44
C PRO A 111 9.86 9.88 2.42
N PRO A 112 10.44 9.95 3.62
CA PRO A 112 10.25 8.91 4.62
C PRO A 112 8.80 8.94 5.13
N LEU A 113 8.29 7.78 5.57
CA LEU A 113 7.07 7.74 6.36
C LEU A 113 7.27 8.43 7.72
N PRO A 114 6.21 8.96 8.34
CA PRO A 114 6.29 9.49 9.69
C PRO A 114 6.76 8.43 10.68
N THR A 115 7.47 8.85 11.72
CA THR A 115 7.87 7.95 12.81
C THR A 115 6.64 7.45 13.54
N GLN A 116 6.45 6.14 13.53
CA GLN A 116 5.34 5.49 14.22
C GLN A 116 5.64 5.34 15.72
N GLY A 117 4.59 5.26 16.52
CA GLY A 117 4.65 5.15 17.98
C GLY A 117 3.30 4.74 18.56
N PRO A 118 3.09 4.86 19.88
CA PRO A 118 1.95 4.23 20.54
C PRO A 118 0.55 4.56 19.99
N VAL A 119 0.36 5.78 19.48
CA VAL A 119 -0.91 6.18 18.84
C VAL A 119 -1.11 5.46 17.51
N HIS A 120 -0.04 5.23 16.76
CA HIS A 120 -0.08 4.45 15.51
C HIS A 120 -0.36 2.98 15.81
N ASP A 121 0.27 2.41 16.83
CA ASP A 121 0.04 1.02 17.24
C ASP A 121 -1.43 0.80 17.62
N SER A 122 -2.00 1.70 18.43
CA SER A 122 -3.43 1.70 18.79
C SER A 122 -4.34 1.82 17.56
N ALA A 123 -4.03 2.75 16.66
CA ALA A 123 -4.80 2.93 15.43
C ALA A 123 -4.70 1.70 14.51
N TYR A 124 -3.54 1.07 14.42
CA TYR A 124 -3.31 -0.12 13.60
C TYR A 124 -4.11 -1.31 14.12
N GLU A 125 -4.04 -1.60 15.42
CA GLU A 125 -4.80 -2.69 16.05
C GLU A 125 -6.31 -2.53 15.81
N LYS A 126 -6.79 -1.29 15.91
CA LYS A 126 -8.16 -0.91 15.60
C LYS A 126 -8.52 -1.17 14.14
N VAL A 127 -7.77 -0.63 13.19
CA VAL A 127 -8.03 -0.83 11.75
C VAL A 127 -7.96 -2.32 11.39
N PHE A 128 -7.04 -3.06 11.99
CA PHE A 128 -6.92 -4.51 11.86
C PHE A 128 -8.16 -5.27 12.38
N GLY A 129 -8.77 -4.79 13.47
CA GLY A 129 -10.03 -5.33 14.00
C GLY A 129 -11.24 -5.19 13.07
N GLY A 130 -11.20 -4.26 12.11
CA GLY A 130 -12.17 -4.16 11.01
C GLY A 130 -13.45 -3.33 11.28
N ASP A 131 -13.87 -3.18 12.54
CA ASP A 131 -15.15 -2.53 12.92
C ASP A 131 -15.02 -1.00 13.14
N THR A 132 -13.87 -0.42 12.82
CA THR A 132 -13.39 0.87 13.34
C THR A 132 -13.78 2.15 12.60
N LEU A 133 -14.34 2.02 11.41
CA LEU A 133 -14.72 3.18 10.59
C LEU A 133 -16.24 3.46 10.63
N GLU A 134 -17.00 2.66 11.37
CA GLU A 134 -18.40 2.98 11.65
C GLU A 134 -18.50 3.89 12.88
N PRO A 135 -19.18 5.06 12.79
CA PRO A 135 -19.40 5.97 13.92
C PRO A 135 -20.15 5.35 15.11
N ALA A 136 -20.70 4.13 14.94
CA ALA A 136 -21.46 3.39 15.95
C ALA A 136 -20.61 2.39 16.76
N ALA A 137 -19.34 2.19 16.40
CA ALA A 137 -18.41 1.36 17.15
C ALA A 137 -17.80 2.15 18.32
N ASP A 138 -18.60 2.45 19.35
CA ASP A 138 -18.27 3.41 20.43
C ASP A 138 -16.84 3.26 21.00
N GLU A 139 -16.40 2.05 21.35
CA GLU A 139 -15.08 1.83 21.98
C GLU A 139 -13.98 1.45 20.99
N GLU A 140 -14.34 0.89 19.83
CA GLU A 140 -13.39 0.42 18.84
C GLU A 140 -13.05 1.50 17.83
N ALA A 141 -13.93 2.47 17.55
CA ALA A 141 -13.71 3.53 16.58
C ALA A 141 -12.38 4.30 16.77
N LEU A 142 -11.83 4.75 15.64
CA LEU A 142 -10.68 5.66 15.67
C LEU A 142 -11.08 6.99 16.31
N THR A 143 -10.28 7.43 17.27
CA THR A 143 -10.34 8.79 17.82
C THR A 143 -9.90 9.82 16.76
N ASP A 144 -10.14 11.10 17.01
CA ASP A 144 -9.63 12.19 16.15
C ASP A 144 -8.10 12.17 16.02
N GLU A 145 -7.39 11.82 17.10
CA GLU A 145 -5.94 11.74 17.13
C GLU A 145 -5.43 10.54 16.31
N GLU A 146 -6.01 9.36 16.54
CA GLU A 146 -5.69 8.16 15.76
C GLU A 146 -6.00 8.37 14.27
N THR A 147 -7.15 8.98 13.95
CA THR A 147 -7.52 9.34 12.59
C THR A 147 -6.50 10.29 11.97
N ALA A 148 -6.01 11.28 12.73
CA ALA A 148 -5.02 12.22 12.24
C ALA A 148 -3.68 11.54 11.88
N VAL A 149 -3.18 10.63 12.72
CA VAL A 149 -1.93 9.92 12.45
C VAL A 149 -2.06 8.92 11.30
N VAL A 150 -3.19 8.21 11.18
CA VAL A 150 -3.47 7.33 10.03
C VAL A 150 -3.46 8.16 8.75
N ARG A 151 -4.13 9.32 8.75
CA ARG A 151 -4.17 10.21 7.58
C ARG A 151 -2.79 10.77 7.23
N GLU A 152 -1.97 11.09 8.21
CA GLU A 152 -0.60 11.54 8.00
C GLU A 152 0.24 10.45 7.33
N LEU A 153 0.21 9.24 7.86
CA LEU A 153 0.93 8.09 7.32
C LEU A 153 0.49 7.75 5.89
N LEU A 154 -0.82 7.62 5.66
CA LEU A 154 -1.34 7.31 4.33
C LEU A 154 -1.06 8.44 3.33
N ARG A 155 -1.05 9.72 3.77
CA ARG A 155 -0.65 10.84 2.90
C ARG A 155 0.82 10.74 2.52
N ALA A 156 1.71 10.51 3.49
CA ALA A 156 3.14 10.33 3.22
C ALA A 156 3.40 9.12 2.30
N GLY A 157 2.67 8.03 2.50
CA GLY A 157 2.72 6.84 1.65
C GLY A 157 2.26 7.11 0.20
N LEU A 158 1.17 7.88 0.02
CA LEU A 158 0.72 8.31 -1.31
C LEU A 158 1.77 9.18 -2.02
N ASP A 159 2.42 10.09 -1.30
CA ASP A 159 3.48 10.94 -1.84
C ASP A 159 4.73 10.10 -2.20
N LEU A 160 5.08 9.13 -1.38
CA LEU A 160 6.16 8.17 -1.64
C LEU A 160 5.87 7.33 -2.89
N TRP A 161 4.66 6.79 -3.01
CA TRP A 161 4.20 6.06 -4.19
C TRP A 161 4.33 6.89 -5.47
N GLU A 162 3.85 8.14 -5.46
CA GLU A 162 3.96 9.02 -6.61
C GLU A 162 5.42 9.26 -7.02
N GLU A 163 6.32 9.45 -6.06
CA GLU A 163 7.74 9.63 -6.37
C GLU A 163 8.39 8.33 -6.87
N ALA A 164 8.06 7.18 -6.29
CA ALA A 164 8.55 5.88 -6.72
C ALA A 164 8.13 5.57 -8.17
N VAL A 165 6.87 5.83 -8.53
CA VAL A 165 6.37 5.66 -9.90
C VAL A 165 6.96 6.69 -10.87
N ARG A 166 7.22 7.93 -10.43
CA ARG A 166 7.91 8.91 -11.29
C ARG A 166 9.34 8.48 -11.63
N ARG A 167 10.00 7.80 -10.71
CA ARG A 167 11.39 7.34 -10.84
C ARG A 167 11.52 5.92 -11.39
N SER A 168 10.43 5.17 -11.47
CA SER A 168 10.46 3.78 -11.95
C SER A 168 11.03 3.75 -13.37
N GLY A 169 12.04 2.91 -13.58
CA GLY A 169 12.39 2.48 -14.92
C GLY A 169 11.21 1.72 -15.53
N ALA A 170 10.93 1.92 -16.82
CA ALA A 170 10.02 1.02 -17.52
C ALA A 170 10.62 -0.40 -17.48
N GLY A 171 9.94 -1.33 -16.81
CA GLY A 171 10.33 -2.75 -16.74
C GLY A 171 10.18 -3.50 -18.06
#